data_AF-A0A920RDZ2-F1
#
_entry.id   AF-A0A920RDZ2-F1
#
_cell.length_a   1.000
_cell.length_b   1.000
_cell.length_c   1.000
_cell.angle_alpha   90.00
_cell.angle_beta   90.00
_cell.angle_gamma   90.00
#
_symmetry.space_group_name_H-M   'P 1'
#
loop_
_entity.id
_entity.type
_entity.pdbx_description
1 polymer ?
#
loop_
_entity_poly.entity_id
_entity_poly.type
_entity_poly.pdbx_seq_one_letter_code
_entity_poly.pdbx_strand_id
1 'polypeptide(L)'
;MCYKDENSRFGLGSFKPLGGAYAVASLLQKQIATHQGDRTPDISELIAGRHRHITSDITVTAATDGNHGRSVAWGAQLFGCRCIIFIHETVTNAREHAIAHYGAEVIRTPGTFDDAVRKAAETAKIEGWHVIPDTTDGTLIDAPRNVMQGYTLMAAEAIDQLPDNQIPTHLFLQAGVGGMAPCHLRAILANFC
;
A
#
# COMPACT_ATOMS: atom_id res chain seq x y z
N MET A 1 -28.53 -5.09 -6.55
CA MET A 1 -27.49 -4.29 -5.87
C MET A 1 -26.29 -5.19 -5.68
N CYS A 2 -25.13 -4.80 -6.19
CA CYS A 2 -23.89 -5.57 -6.05
C CYS A 2 -23.04 -4.97 -4.93
N TYR A 3 -22.32 -5.82 -4.20
CA TYR A 3 -21.41 -5.40 -3.13
C TYR A 3 -20.08 -6.12 -3.31
N LYS A 4 -18.98 -5.36 -3.34
CA LYS A 4 -17.62 -5.89 -3.42
C LYS A 4 -17.08 -6.04 -2.01
N ASP A 5 -17.06 -7.29 -1.52
CA ASP A 5 -16.54 -7.62 -0.19
C ASP A 5 -15.02 -7.82 -0.24
N GLU A 6 -14.29 -7.01 0.54
CA GLU A 6 -12.84 -7.03 0.65
C GLU A 6 -12.36 -7.49 2.03
N ASN A 7 -13.26 -7.99 2.88
CA ASN A 7 -12.92 -8.48 4.21
C ASN A 7 -12.01 -9.72 4.14
N SER A 8 -12.18 -10.56 3.13
CA SER A 8 -11.37 -11.77 2.92
C SER A 8 -10.05 -11.52 2.20
N ARG A 9 -9.80 -10.30 1.69
CA ARG A 9 -8.65 -9.98 0.82
C ARG A 9 -7.33 -10.34 1.51
N PHE A 10 -6.73 -11.43 1.04
CA PHE A 10 -5.51 -12.05 1.58
C PHE A 10 -5.54 -12.35 3.09
N GLY A 11 -6.71 -12.41 3.72
CA GLY A 11 -6.85 -12.55 5.18
C GLY A 11 -6.53 -11.26 5.97
N LEU A 12 -6.38 -10.12 5.30
CA LEU A 12 -6.01 -8.84 5.91
C LEU A 12 -7.22 -7.95 6.23
N GLY A 13 -8.47 -8.39 6.03
CA GLY A 13 -9.64 -7.64 6.53
C GLY A 13 -9.90 -6.29 5.85
N SER A 14 -9.28 -6.02 4.68
CA SER A 14 -9.48 -4.78 3.91
C SER A 14 -8.85 -4.88 2.52
N PHE A 15 -9.21 -3.95 1.63
CA PHE A 15 -8.63 -3.82 0.28
C PHE A 15 -7.22 -3.21 0.25
N LYS A 16 -6.76 -2.60 1.35
CA LYS A 16 -5.47 -1.87 1.42
C LYS A 16 -4.23 -2.68 0.94
N PRO A 17 -4.14 -4.01 1.14
CA PRO A 17 -3.06 -4.84 0.60
C PRO A 17 -2.84 -4.72 -0.90
N LEU A 18 -3.92 -4.50 -1.67
CA LEU A 18 -3.84 -4.32 -3.12
C LEU A 18 -2.95 -3.13 -3.50
N GLY A 19 -3.01 -2.04 -2.73
CA GLY A 19 -2.23 -0.83 -2.98
C GLY A 19 -0.89 -0.81 -2.26
N GLY A 20 -0.89 -0.97 -0.93
CA GLY A 20 0.33 -0.82 -0.13
C GLY A 20 1.40 -1.87 -0.43
N ALA A 21 1.02 -3.15 -0.55
CA ALA A 21 1.98 -4.19 -0.90
C ALA A 21 2.48 -4.04 -2.35
N TYR A 22 1.60 -3.65 -3.28
CA TYR A 22 2.01 -3.36 -4.65
C TYR A 22 2.99 -2.18 -4.72
N ALA A 23 2.77 -1.11 -3.96
CA ALA A 23 3.71 0.02 -3.90
C ALA A 23 5.08 -0.39 -3.34
N VAL A 24 5.13 -1.28 -2.36
CA VAL A 24 6.39 -1.88 -1.87
C VAL A 24 7.05 -2.70 -2.97
N ALA A 25 6.31 -3.58 -3.65
CA ALA A 25 6.84 -4.39 -4.76
C ALA A 25 7.45 -3.51 -5.86
N SER A 26 6.71 -2.50 -6.33
CA SER A 26 7.15 -1.58 -7.38
C SER A 26 8.39 -0.78 -6.97
N LEU A 27 8.47 -0.35 -5.71
CA LEU A 27 9.67 0.29 -5.18
C LEU A 27 10.87 -0.67 -5.23
N LEU A 28 10.72 -1.88 -4.71
CA LEU A 28 11.80 -2.87 -4.66
C LEU A 28 12.26 -3.26 -6.07
N GLN A 29 11.33 -3.45 -7.01
CA GLN A 29 11.66 -3.68 -8.42
C GLN A 29 12.54 -2.56 -8.99
N LYS A 30 12.22 -1.29 -8.70
CA LYS A 30 13.01 -0.12 -9.12
C LYS A 30 14.40 -0.09 -8.47
N GLN A 31 14.49 -0.42 -7.18
CA GLN A 31 15.78 -0.46 -6.48
C GLN A 31 16.65 -1.60 -7.02
N ILE A 32 16.09 -2.79 -7.22
CA ILE A 32 16.81 -3.93 -7.79
C ILE A 32 17.30 -3.63 -9.21
N ALA A 33 16.47 -3.01 -10.05
CA ALA A 33 16.86 -2.60 -11.40
C ALA A 33 18.07 -1.65 -11.37
N THR A 34 18.05 -0.65 -10.48
CA THR A 34 19.20 0.27 -10.28
C THR A 34 20.48 -0.49 -9.87
N HIS A 35 20.37 -1.53 -9.05
CA HIS A 35 21.51 -2.34 -8.60
C HIS A 35 22.02 -3.35 -9.65
N GLN A 36 21.15 -3.85 -10.54
CA GLN A 36 21.43 -4.96 -11.46
C GLN A 36 21.50 -4.55 -12.95
N GLY A 37 21.62 -3.27 -13.25
CA GLY A 37 21.80 -2.78 -14.63
C GLY A 37 20.50 -2.70 -15.43
N ASP A 38 19.47 -2.06 -14.86
CA ASP A 38 18.18 -1.70 -15.47
C ASP A 38 17.23 -2.85 -15.85
N ARG A 39 17.52 -4.08 -15.44
CA ARG A 39 16.56 -5.17 -15.52
C ARG A 39 15.56 -5.11 -14.36
N THR A 40 14.32 -4.75 -14.66
CA THR A 40 13.22 -4.86 -13.70
C THR A 40 12.87 -6.34 -13.45
N PRO A 41 12.98 -6.87 -12.22
CA PRO A 41 12.61 -8.23 -11.91
C PRO A 41 11.09 -8.41 -11.89
N ASP A 42 10.59 -9.59 -12.23
CA ASP A 42 9.16 -9.91 -12.07
C ASP A 42 8.77 -10.02 -10.58
N ILE A 43 7.51 -9.72 -10.24
CA ILE A 43 7.01 -9.82 -8.85
C ILE A 43 7.18 -11.25 -8.30
N SER A 44 7.01 -12.28 -9.14
CA SER A 44 7.25 -13.67 -8.73
C SER A 44 8.71 -13.91 -8.30
N GLU A 45 9.68 -13.17 -8.83
CA GLU A 45 11.08 -13.21 -8.36
C GLU A 45 11.21 -12.67 -6.95
N LEU A 46 10.49 -11.60 -6.61
CA LEU A 46 10.49 -11.02 -5.27
C LEU A 46 9.82 -11.98 -4.28
N ILE A 47 8.67 -12.56 -4.64
CA ILE A 47 7.95 -13.56 -3.81
C ILE A 47 8.82 -14.78 -3.56
N ALA A 48 9.53 -15.26 -4.59
CA ALA A 48 10.47 -16.38 -4.46
C ALA A 48 11.74 -16.02 -3.67
N GLY A 49 11.91 -14.77 -3.25
CA GLY A 49 13.06 -14.32 -2.46
C GLY A 49 14.38 -14.27 -3.22
N ARG A 50 14.35 -14.29 -4.57
CA ARG A 50 15.57 -14.31 -5.40
C ARG A 50 16.46 -13.08 -5.23
N HIS A 51 15.87 -11.98 -4.74
CA HIS A 51 16.55 -10.70 -4.53
C HIS A 51 16.72 -10.33 -3.06
N ARG A 52 16.56 -11.27 -2.12
CA ARG A 52 16.65 -10.99 -0.67
C ARG A 52 17.95 -10.32 -0.23
N HIS A 53 19.06 -10.64 -0.90
CA HIS A 53 20.36 -10.01 -0.65
C HIS A 53 20.41 -8.50 -0.96
N ILE A 54 19.45 -7.98 -1.74
CA ILE A 54 19.27 -6.55 -1.99
C ILE A 54 18.11 -6.03 -1.14
N THR A 55 16.98 -6.72 -1.14
CA THR A 55 15.77 -6.22 -0.49
C THR A 55 15.91 -6.12 1.03
N SER A 56 16.76 -6.94 1.66
CA SER A 56 17.01 -6.88 3.12
C SER A 56 17.65 -5.57 3.57
N ASP A 57 18.40 -4.91 2.69
CA ASP A 57 19.10 -3.66 2.99
C ASP A 57 18.20 -2.44 2.77
N ILE A 58 17.04 -2.64 2.14
CA ILE A 58 16.06 -1.60 1.88
C ILE A 58 15.09 -1.51 3.06
N THR A 59 14.82 -0.29 3.51
CA THR A 59 13.83 -0.01 4.55
C THR A 59 12.70 0.84 3.99
N VAL A 60 11.47 0.37 4.16
CA VAL A 60 10.25 1.12 3.85
C VAL A 60 9.60 1.62 5.11
N THR A 61 8.95 2.78 5.02
CA THR A 61 8.25 3.39 6.15
C THR A 61 6.94 4.04 5.74
N ALA A 62 6.02 4.13 6.68
CA ALA A 62 4.76 4.85 6.51
C ALA A 62 4.24 5.33 7.86
N ALA A 63 3.43 6.38 7.86
CA ALA A 63 2.60 6.74 9.00
C ALA A 63 1.17 6.24 8.78
N THR A 64 0.56 5.65 9.81
CA THR A 64 -0.82 5.16 9.74
C THR A 64 -1.45 5.08 11.11
N ASP A 65 -2.76 4.95 11.16
CA ASP A 65 -3.53 4.54 12.34
C ASP A 65 -4.33 3.26 12.09
N GLY A 66 -4.04 2.50 11.01
CA GLY A 66 -4.84 1.34 10.63
C GLY A 66 -4.33 0.53 9.43
N ASN A 67 -5.23 0.27 8.47
CA ASN A 67 -5.06 -0.76 7.44
C ASN A 67 -3.90 -0.49 6.47
N HIS A 68 -3.51 0.77 6.27
CA HIS A 68 -2.41 1.10 5.36
C HIS A 68 -1.06 0.58 5.88
N GLY A 69 -0.71 0.84 7.14
CA GLY A 69 0.54 0.30 7.70
C GLY A 69 0.55 -1.22 7.76
N ARG A 70 -0.59 -1.86 8.01
CA ARG A 70 -0.70 -3.32 7.95
C ARG A 70 -0.44 -3.85 6.53
N SER A 71 -0.94 -3.16 5.51
CA SER A 71 -0.69 -3.48 4.11
C SER A 71 0.79 -3.34 3.72
N VAL A 72 1.42 -2.22 4.11
CA VAL A 72 2.85 -1.98 3.86
C VAL A 72 3.72 -2.99 4.60
N ALA A 73 3.42 -3.28 5.87
CA ALA A 73 4.14 -4.27 6.67
C ALA A 73 4.04 -5.67 6.08
N TRP A 74 2.84 -6.09 5.64
CA TRP A 74 2.65 -7.37 4.96
C TRP A 74 3.43 -7.45 3.64
N GLY A 75 3.39 -6.40 2.82
CA GLY A 75 4.19 -6.33 1.60
C GLY A 75 5.69 -6.41 1.87
N ALA A 76 6.19 -5.69 2.88
CA ALA A 76 7.60 -5.74 3.26
C ALA A 76 8.04 -7.13 3.73
N GLN A 77 7.22 -7.81 4.54
CA GLN A 77 7.45 -9.19 4.95
C GLN A 77 7.52 -10.13 3.75
N LEU A 78 6.55 -10.01 2.84
CA LEU A 78 6.42 -10.87 1.66
C LEU A 78 7.64 -10.76 0.75
N PHE A 79 8.17 -9.55 0.55
CA PHE A 79 9.29 -9.29 -0.37
C PHE A 79 10.66 -9.20 0.33
N GLY A 80 10.69 -9.35 1.65
CA GLY A 80 11.92 -9.47 2.43
C GLY A 80 12.68 -8.17 2.64
N CYS A 81 11.99 -7.03 2.79
CA CYS A 81 12.61 -5.76 3.18
C CYS A 81 12.22 -5.34 4.61
N ARG A 82 12.96 -4.40 5.19
CA ARG A 82 12.67 -3.87 6.53
C ARG A 82 11.47 -2.92 6.47
N CYS A 83 10.63 -2.94 7.50
CA CYS A 83 9.47 -2.05 7.59
C CYS A 83 9.40 -1.37 8.95
N ILE A 84 9.24 -0.04 8.93
CA ILE A 84 9.10 0.78 10.13
C ILE A 84 7.83 1.62 9.99
N ILE A 85 6.87 1.44 10.89
CA ILE A 85 5.57 2.10 10.83
C ILE A 85 5.43 3.08 11.99
N PHE A 86 5.14 4.33 11.67
CA PHE A 86 4.87 5.37 12.65
C PHE A 86 3.36 5.43 12.95
N ILE A 87 3.00 5.40 14.22
CA ILE A 87 1.62 5.54 14.69
C ILE A 87 1.52 6.71 15.68
N HIS A 88 0.39 7.41 15.73
CA HIS A 88 0.19 8.49 16.69
C HIS A 88 -0.20 7.96 18.08
N GLU A 89 -0.14 8.80 19.12
CA GLU A 89 -0.16 8.33 20.52
C GLU A 89 -1.44 7.58 20.89
N THR A 90 -2.58 7.93 20.29
CA THR A 90 -3.89 7.37 20.61
C THR A 90 -4.26 6.11 19.82
N VAL A 91 -3.39 5.62 18.94
CA VAL A 91 -3.62 4.35 18.21
C VAL A 91 -3.69 3.19 19.21
N THR A 92 -4.72 2.35 19.11
CA THR A 92 -4.91 1.25 20.05
C THR A 92 -3.81 0.18 19.93
N ASN A 93 -3.49 -0.48 21.04
CA ASN A 93 -2.52 -1.58 21.05
C ASN A 93 -2.93 -2.71 20.09
N ALA A 94 -4.23 -2.95 19.91
CA ALA A 94 -4.70 -3.96 18.95
C ALA A 94 -4.28 -3.64 17.50
N ARG A 95 -4.32 -2.36 17.11
CA ARG A 95 -3.88 -1.92 15.77
C ARG A 95 -2.37 -1.96 15.62
N GLU A 96 -1.64 -1.55 16.66
CA GLU A 96 -0.18 -1.69 16.73
C GLU A 96 0.25 -3.15 16.54
N HIS A 97 -0.31 -4.08 17.33
CA HIS A 97 -0.01 -5.50 17.21
C HIS A 97 -0.38 -6.08 15.84
N ALA A 98 -1.49 -5.62 15.24
CA ALA A 98 -1.89 -6.08 13.91
C ALA A 98 -0.90 -5.66 12.80
N ILE A 99 -0.16 -4.57 13.00
CA ILE A 99 0.92 -4.13 12.11
C ILE A 99 2.21 -4.92 12.43
N ALA A 100 2.59 -4.96 13.71
CA ALA A 100 3.80 -5.64 14.18
C ALA A 100 3.80 -7.15 13.91
N HIS A 101 2.62 -7.77 13.80
CA HIS A 101 2.45 -9.18 13.43
C HIS A 101 3.18 -9.56 12.12
N TYR A 102 3.31 -8.60 11.20
CA TYR A 102 4.01 -8.81 9.93
C TYR A 102 5.52 -8.50 10.03
N GLY A 103 6.07 -8.36 11.23
CA GLY A 103 7.49 -8.11 11.46
C GLY A 103 7.93 -6.66 11.27
N ALA A 104 6.98 -5.72 11.15
CA ALA A 104 7.30 -4.30 11.16
C ALA A 104 7.68 -3.83 12.56
N GLU A 105 8.69 -2.97 12.64
CA GLU A 105 8.94 -2.16 13.83
C GLU A 105 7.90 -1.05 13.89
N VAL A 106 7.24 -0.87 15.04
CA VAL A 106 6.21 0.16 15.21
C VAL A 106 6.70 1.22 16.18
N ILE A 107 6.74 2.47 15.71
CA ILE A 107 7.19 3.62 16.47
C ILE A 107 6.00 4.48 16.83
N ARG A 108 5.67 4.55 18.12
CA ARG A 108 4.62 5.42 18.64
C ARG A 108 5.16 6.85 18.81
N THR A 109 4.55 7.78 18.09
CA THR A 109 4.90 9.20 18.08
C THR A 109 3.92 9.98 18.95
N PRO A 110 4.39 10.81 19.90
CA PRO A 110 3.53 11.70 20.67
C PRO A 110 2.73 12.65 19.76
N GLY A 111 1.50 12.97 20.14
CA GLY A 111 0.64 13.90 19.38
C GLY A 111 -0.26 13.25 18.34
N THR A 112 -0.44 13.94 17.22
CA THR A 112 -1.48 13.67 16.22
C THR A 112 -1.01 12.76 15.07
N PHE A 113 -1.94 12.38 14.19
CA PHE A 113 -1.61 11.69 12.94
C PHE A 113 -0.60 12.48 12.09
N ASP A 114 -0.78 13.79 11.97
CA ASP A 114 0.11 14.65 11.19
C ASP A 114 1.52 14.71 11.79
N ASP A 115 1.63 14.62 13.12
CA ASP A 115 2.93 14.55 13.80
C ASP A 115 3.64 13.22 13.48
N ALA A 116 2.91 12.11 13.44
CA ALA A 116 3.45 10.82 13.00
C ALA A 116 3.89 10.85 11.52
N VAL A 117 3.11 11.48 10.64
CA VAL A 117 3.46 11.67 9.22
C VAL A 117 4.76 12.47 9.09
N ARG A 118 4.86 13.60 9.80
CA ARG A 118 6.06 14.46 9.80
C ARG A 118 7.27 13.69 10.31
N LYS A 119 7.13 12.97 11.43
CA LYS A 119 8.21 12.19 12.02
C LYS A 119 8.70 11.07 11.10
N ALA A 120 7.79 10.38 10.42
CA ALA A 120 8.13 9.35 9.45
C ALA A 120 8.94 9.93 8.27
N ALA A 121 8.51 11.07 7.72
CA ALA A 121 9.19 11.73 6.61
C ALA A 121 10.58 12.26 7.00
N GLU A 122 10.70 12.89 8.17
CA GLU A 122 11.97 13.39 8.69
C GLU A 122 12.97 12.25 8.94
N THR A 123 12.51 11.18 9.59
CA THR A 123 13.37 10.02 9.89
C THR A 123 13.77 9.31 8.60
N ALA A 124 12.85 9.15 7.64
CA ALA A 124 13.17 8.58 6.34
C ALA A 124 14.26 9.36 5.60
N LYS A 125 14.21 10.70 5.67
CA LYS A 125 15.22 11.56 5.05
C LYS A 125 16.60 11.40 5.70
N ILE A 126 16.65 11.28 7.03
CA ILE A 126 17.90 11.13 7.78
C ILE A 126 18.52 9.76 7.53
N GLU A 127 17.70 8.71 7.57
CA GLU A 127 18.15 7.31 7.53
C GLU A 127 18.20 6.72 6.10
N GLY A 128 17.76 7.49 5.10
CA GLY A 128 17.69 7.04 3.72
C GLY A 128 16.59 6.00 3.45
N TRP A 129 15.52 5.98 4.26
CA TRP A 129 14.40 5.06 4.06
C TRP A 129 13.42 5.57 3.00
N HIS A 130 12.59 4.67 2.49
CA HIS A 130 11.57 5.01 1.50
C HIS A 130 10.20 5.12 2.13
N VAL A 131 9.59 6.31 2.03
CA VAL A 131 8.23 6.55 2.49
C VAL A 131 7.22 5.95 1.49
N ILE A 132 6.25 5.19 1.99
CA ILE A 132 5.11 4.64 1.22
C ILE A 132 3.81 5.26 1.74
N PRO A 133 3.44 6.48 1.30
CA PRO A 133 2.18 7.09 1.69
C PRO A 133 1.04 6.62 0.79
N ASP A 134 -0.20 6.60 1.32
CA ASP A 134 -1.43 6.38 0.54
C ASP A 134 -2.14 7.67 0.14
N THR A 135 -1.49 8.82 0.35
CA THR A 135 -1.88 10.15 -0.11
C THR A 135 -0.65 10.90 -0.64
N THR A 136 -0.85 12.01 -1.35
CA THR A 136 0.23 12.83 -1.91
C THR A 136 -0.02 14.31 -1.61
N ASP A 137 1.04 15.02 -1.26
CA ASP A 137 1.09 16.49 -1.21
C ASP A 137 1.68 17.08 -2.51
N GLY A 138 1.94 16.23 -3.51
CA GLY A 138 2.57 16.58 -4.78
C GLY A 138 4.10 16.43 -4.80
N THR A 139 4.75 16.24 -3.65
CA THR A 139 6.23 16.12 -3.59
C THR A 139 6.71 14.69 -3.86
N LEU A 140 5.96 13.69 -3.38
CA LEU A 140 6.18 12.26 -3.66
C LEU A 140 5.00 11.71 -4.44
N ILE A 141 5.26 11.31 -5.69
CA ILE A 141 4.20 10.91 -6.63
C ILE A 141 4.21 9.39 -6.88
N ASP A 142 5.40 8.77 -6.98
CA ASP A 142 5.51 7.38 -7.42
C ASP A 142 4.82 6.39 -6.47
N ALA A 143 5.07 6.48 -5.16
CA ALA A 143 4.47 5.55 -4.19
C ALA A 143 2.94 5.70 -4.11
N PRO A 144 2.36 6.91 -3.93
CA PRO A 144 0.91 7.08 -3.97
C PRO A 144 0.27 6.64 -5.29
N ARG A 145 0.93 6.91 -6.43
CA ARG A 145 0.46 6.44 -7.75
C ARG A 145 0.38 4.91 -7.77
N ASN A 146 1.42 4.21 -7.31
CA ASN A 146 1.42 2.75 -7.25
C ASN A 146 0.34 2.23 -6.30
N VAL A 147 0.15 2.85 -5.12
CA VAL A 147 -0.95 2.50 -4.21
C VAL A 147 -2.31 2.59 -4.92
N MET A 148 -2.56 3.69 -5.64
CA MET A 148 -3.81 3.88 -6.39
C MET A 148 -3.97 2.90 -7.55
N GLN A 149 -2.88 2.57 -8.26
CA GLN A 149 -2.88 1.56 -9.32
C GLN A 149 -3.21 0.17 -8.75
N GLY A 150 -2.63 -0.20 -7.62
CA GLY A 150 -2.96 -1.48 -6.98
C GLY A 150 -4.45 -1.60 -6.64
N TYR A 151 -5.09 -0.50 -6.20
CA TYR A 151 -6.52 -0.48 -5.95
C TYR A 151 -7.38 -0.69 -7.20
N THR A 152 -6.89 -0.46 -8.42
CA THR A 152 -7.69 -0.70 -9.64
C THR A 152 -7.99 -2.17 -9.86
N LEU A 153 -7.23 -3.09 -9.27
CA LEU A 153 -7.51 -4.51 -9.35
C LEU A 153 -8.90 -4.84 -8.76
N MET A 154 -9.27 -4.20 -7.66
CA MET A 154 -10.60 -4.36 -7.06
C MET A 154 -11.72 -3.95 -8.04
N ALA A 155 -11.52 -2.85 -8.76
CA ALA A 155 -12.46 -2.38 -9.77
C ALA A 155 -12.55 -3.34 -10.95
N ALA A 156 -11.41 -3.78 -11.49
CA ALA A 156 -11.35 -4.74 -12.59
C ALA A 156 -12.07 -6.05 -12.24
N GLU A 157 -11.74 -6.64 -11.09
CA GLU A 157 -12.42 -7.85 -10.62
C GLU A 157 -13.92 -7.62 -10.41
N ALA A 158 -14.33 -6.45 -9.91
CA ALA A 158 -15.75 -6.15 -9.72
C ALA A 158 -16.50 -6.06 -11.06
N ILE A 159 -15.86 -5.52 -12.09
CA ILE A 159 -16.39 -5.44 -13.46
C ILE A 159 -16.52 -6.83 -14.06
N ASP A 160 -15.48 -7.66 -13.96
CA ASP A 160 -15.48 -9.04 -14.46
C ASP A 160 -16.52 -9.93 -13.76
N GLN A 161 -16.91 -9.56 -12.54
CA GLN A 161 -17.93 -10.26 -11.74
C GLN A 161 -19.35 -9.78 -12.04
N LEU A 162 -19.53 -8.70 -12.81
CA LEU A 162 -20.86 -8.28 -13.25
C LEU A 162 -21.40 -9.23 -14.32
N PRO A 163 -22.72 -9.49 -14.34
CA PRO A 163 -23.33 -10.18 -15.48
C PRO A 163 -23.10 -9.39 -16.78
N ASP A 164 -22.78 -10.08 -17.88
CA ASP A 164 -22.42 -9.48 -19.19
C ASP A 164 -23.39 -8.38 -19.69
N ASN A 165 -24.66 -8.47 -19.32
CA ASN A 165 -25.71 -7.54 -19.75
C ASN A 165 -26.05 -6.44 -18.72
N GLN A 166 -25.23 -6.27 -17.68
CA GLN A 166 -25.52 -5.35 -16.58
C GLN A 166 -24.46 -4.26 -16.45
N ILE A 167 -24.84 -3.05 -16.86
CA ILE A 167 -24.04 -1.84 -16.67
C ILE A 167 -24.46 -1.18 -15.34
N PRO A 168 -23.51 -0.87 -14.43
CA PRO A 168 -23.84 -0.18 -13.19
C PRO A 168 -24.29 1.26 -13.48
N THR A 169 -25.48 1.63 -13.02
CA THR A 169 -26.00 3.01 -13.16
C THR A 169 -25.59 3.94 -12.03
N HIS A 170 -25.24 3.37 -10.87
CA HIS A 170 -24.86 4.11 -9.66
C HIS A 170 -23.68 3.43 -8.98
N LEU A 171 -22.79 4.23 -8.41
CA LEU A 171 -21.61 3.80 -7.69
C LEU A 171 -21.56 4.51 -6.34
N PHE A 172 -21.40 3.72 -5.28
CA PHE A 172 -21.22 4.23 -3.92
C PHE A 172 -19.78 3.95 -3.50
N LEU A 173 -18.94 4.99 -3.52
CA LEU A 173 -17.52 4.89 -3.21
C LEU A 173 -17.22 5.74 -1.98
N GLN A 174 -16.82 5.10 -0.89
CA GLN A 174 -16.34 5.80 0.30
C GLN A 174 -15.00 6.49 0.02
N ALA A 175 -14.86 7.73 0.51
CA ALA A 175 -13.64 8.52 0.34
C ALA A 175 -13.08 8.93 1.72
N GLY A 176 -11.87 8.47 2.02
CA GLY A 176 -11.01 9.03 3.07
C GLY A 176 -10.07 10.05 2.45
N VAL A 177 -8.76 9.79 2.51
CA VAL A 177 -7.71 10.60 1.85
C VAL A 177 -7.67 10.49 0.31
N GLY A 178 -8.68 9.87 -0.31
CA GLY A 178 -8.93 10.03 -1.75
C GLY A 178 -8.21 9.08 -2.71
N GLY A 179 -7.48 8.05 -2.28
CA GLY A 179 -6.79 7.15 -3.23
C GLY A 179 -7.70 6.16 -3.98
N MET A 180 -8.72 5.59 -3.31
CA MET A 180 -9.55 4.50 -3.85
C MET A 180 -10.67 5.00 -4.78
N ALA A 181 -11.47 5.97 -4.32
CA ALA A 181 -12.63 6.45 -5.07
C ALA A 181 -12.31 6.91 -6.51
N PRO A 182 -11.28 7.77 -6.78
CA PRO A 182 -11.02 8.24 -8.13
C PRO A 182 -10.49 7.15 -9.06
N CYS A 183 -9.71 6.18 -8.56
CA CYS A 183 -9.21 5.10 -9.43
C CYS A 183 -10.32 4.12 -9.82
N HIS A 184 -11.30 3.89 -8.93
CA HIS A 184 -12.49 3.09 -9.23
C HIS A 184 -13.41 3.78 -10.20
N LEU A 185 -13.69 5.07 -9.98
CA LEU A 185 -14.49 5.86 -10.91
C LEU A 185 -13.88 5.84 -12.31
N ARG A 186 -12.56 6.06 -12.42
CA ARG A 186 -11.85 6.00 -13.71
C ARG A 186 -11.96 4.62 -14.36
N ALA A 187 -11.75 3.55 -13.61
CA ALA A 187 -11.81 2.18 -14.16
C ALA A 187 -13.20 1.86 -14.72
N ILE A 188 -14.26 2.25 -14.01
CA ILE A 188 -15.64 1.98 -14.44
C ILE A 188 -16.02 2.83 -15.64
N LEU A 189 -15.68 4.13 -15.65
CA LEU A 189 -15.91 4.99 -16.81
C LEU A 189 -15.21 4.45 -18.06
N ALA A 190 -13.95 4.00 -17.95
CA ALA A 190 -13.20 3.48 -19.10
C ALA A 190 -13.74 2.16 -19.68
N ASN A 191 -14.59 1.43 -18.95
CA ASN A 191 -15.16 0.15 -19.42
C ASN A 191 -16.60 0.27 -19.93
N PHE A 192 -17.35 1.31 -19.50
CA PHE A 192 -18.78 1.43 -19.80
C PHE A 192 -19.18 2.78 -20.44
N CYS A 193 -18.25 3.71 -20.67
CA CYS A 193 -18.48 5.00 -21.31
C CYS A 193 -17.44 5.26 -22.40
#